data_AF-A0A1D3K803-F1
#
_entry.id   AF-A0A1D3K803-F1
#
_cell.length_a   1.000
_cell.length_b   1.000
_cell.length_c   1.000
_cell.angle_alpha   90.00
_cell.angle_beta   90.00
_cell.angle_gamma   90.00
#
_symmetry.space_group_name_H-M   'P 1'
#
loop_
_entity.id
_entity.type
_entity.pdbx_description
1 polymer ?
#
loop_
_entity_poly.entity_id
_entity_poly.type
_entity_poly.pdbx_seq_one_letter_code
_entity_poly.pdbx_strand_id
1 'polypeptide(L)'
;MEHLIITPGNKWIPAAKVVAETPTTGDESGFYKRLAGGIHFYGLDGKVFACLITNRHGERFFVTATARVEGIFFMHSTCTITEKKLGLTGLGHRAELELASSIVDELDTRKANDTLLKLGLSFDQYVAMANRETTTPECLAAFHKAGLTTELQGIEDDGYLLATRLGRTMLHAAGYQNASGTWVKSPVQVAA
;
A
#
# COMPACT_ATOMS: atom_id res chain seq x y z
N MET A 1 20.22 -25.08 22.15
CA MET A 1 20.70 -24.12 23.17
C MET A 1 19.71 -22.98 23.19
N GLU A 2 18.91 -22.90 24.25
CA GLU A 2 18.06 -21.75 24.52
C GLU A 2 18.93 -20.57 24.94
N HIS A 3 18.63 -19.38 24.42
CA HIS A 3 18.96 -18.13 25.07
C HIS A 3 17.70 -17.27 25.14
N LEU A 4 17.45 -16.77 26.35
CA LEU A 4 16.23 -16.15 26.84
C LEU A 4 16.49 -14.65 27.11
N ILE A 5 15.42 -13.83 27.00
CA ILE A 5 15.19 -12.45 27.49
C ILE A 5 16.07 -11.36 26.82
N ILE A 6 15.64 -10.13 26.50
CA ILE A 6 14.95 -9.12 27.33
C ILE A 6 14.14 -8.15 26.46
N THR A 7 12.89 -7.91 26.85
CA THR A 7 12.05 -6.80 26.38
C THR A 7 12.34 -5.55 27.22
N PRO A 8 12.74 -4.44 26.59
CA PRO A 8 12.26 -3.11 26.98
C PRO A 8 11.57 -2.50 25.75
N GLY A 9 10.28 -2.15 25.80
CA GLY A 9 9.79 -1.10 26.67
C GLY A 9 9.82 0.23 25.91
N ASN A 10 8.65 0.61 25.38
CA ASN A 10 8.23 1.96 24.97
C ASN A 10 8.94 2.68 23.80
N LYS A 11 8.15 2.76 22.71
CA LYS A 11 8.04 3.85 21.72
C LYS A 11 9.25 4.14 20.83
N TRP A 12 9.13 3.74 19.56
CA TRP A 12 9.15 4.57 18.33
C TRP A 12 9.22 3.61 17.12
N ILE A 13 8.36 3.78 16.10
CA ILE A 13 8.34 2.93 14.89
C ILE A 13 8.73 3.78 13.67
N PRO A 14 9.96 3.61 13.14
CA PRO A 14 10.39 4.21 11.87
C PRO A 14 9.81 3.44 10.67
N ALA A 15 9.65 4.16 9.57
CA ALA A 15 9.05 3.66 8.34
C ALA A 15 9.81 2.45 7.77
N ALA A 16 9.05 1.37 7.55
CA ALA A 16 9.38 0.20 6.74
C ALA A 16 10.54 -0.67 7.25
N LYS A 17 10.21 -1.57 8.19
CA LYS A 17 10.88 -2.89 8.27
C LYS A 17 9.88 -3.94 8.77
N VAL A 18 9.42 -4.80 7.88
CA VAL A 18 9.40 -6.25 8.12
C VAL A 18 10.20 -6.83 6.96
N VAL A 19 11.53 -6.81 7.08
CA VAL A 19 12.36 -8.01 7.20
C VAL A 19 12.04 -9.05 6.11
N ALA A 20 12.56 -8.81 4.91
CA ALA A 20 13.50 -9.76 4.33
C ALA A 20 14.89 -9.14 4.45
N GLU A 21 15.88 -9.95 4.72
CA GLU A 21 17.27 -9.56 4.94
C GLU A 21 17.85 -8.86 3.70
N THR A 22 17.80 -7.53 3.64
CA THR A 22 18.71 -6.79 2.77
C THR A 22 19.95 -6.46 3.60
N PRO A 23 21.12 -7.06 3.32
CA PRO A 23 22.36 -6.58 3.89
C PRO A 23 22.53 -5.12 3.43
N THR A 24 22.52 -4.19 4.37
CA THR A 24 22.86 -2.78 4.10
C THR A 24 24.35 -2.68 3.83
N THR A 25 24.76 -3.07 2.62
CA THR A 25 26.00 -2.62 2.01
C THR A 25 25.68 -1.40 1.16
N GLY A 26 25.48 -0.26 1.82
CA GLY A 26 25.23 1.02 1.15
C GLY A 26 24.73 2.08 2.11
N ASP A 27 25.60 3.01 2.48
CA ASP A 27 25.24 4.27 3.14
C ASP A 27 24.25 5.05 2.25
N GLU A 28 22.98 5.18 2.64
CA GLU A 28 22.04 6.27 2.30
C GLU A 28 20.57 5.83 2.57
N SER A 29 19.98 6.23 3.71
CA SER A 29 18.53 6.03 3.97
C SER A 29 17.76 7.35 3.85
N GLY A 30 16.98 7.53 2.77
CA GLY A 30 16.05 8.66 2.62
C GLY A 30 14.72 8.49 3.37
N PHE A 31 13.78 9.42 3.19
CA PHE A 31 12.39 9.31 3.68
C PHE A 31 11.39 9.69 2.59
N TYR A 32 10.11 9.32 2.75
CA TYR A 32 9.06 9.66 1.79
C TYR A 32 7.90 10.45 2.42
N LYS A 33 7.20 11.23 1.60
CA LYS A 33 5.97 11.93 1.99
C LYS A 33 4.92 11.81 0.90
N ARG A 34 3.69 11.47 1.28
CA ARG A 34 2.55 11.50 0.35
C ARG A 34 2.02 12.93 0.22
N LEU A 35 1.97 13.42 -1.00
CA LEU A 35 1.50 14.77 -1.35
C LEU A 35 0.44 14.71 -2.45
N ALA A 36 -0.22 15.85 -2.71
CA ALA A 36 -1.07 15.99 -3.88
C ALA A 36 -0.21 15.78 -5.14
N GLY A 37 -0.48 14.72 -5.90
CA GLY A 37 0.26 14.36 -7.12
C GLY A 37 1.17 13.14 -7.01
N GLY A 38 1.43 12.59 -5.82
CA GLY A 38 2.22 11.37 -5.69
C GLY A 38 2.91 11.17 -4.35
N ILE A 39 3.86 10.24 -4.32
CA ILE A 39 4.72 9.97 -3.16
C ILE A 39 6.11 10.52 -3.48
N HIS A 40 6.52 11.53 -2.74
CA HIS A 40 7.81 12.19 -2.92
C HIS A 40 8.86 11.48 -2.07
N PHE A 41 10.03 11.20 -2.66
CA PHE A 41 11.18 10.63 -1.98
C PHE A 41 12.24 11.70 -1.78
N TYR A 42 12.75 11.79 -0.56
CA TYR A 42 13.70 12.79 -0.10
C TYR A 42 15.01 12.13 0.29
N GLY A 43 16.11 12.74 -0.13
CA GLY A 43 17.44 12.33 0.28
C GLY A 43 17.70 12.70 1.74
N LEU A 44 18.85 12.28 2.26
CA LEU A 44 19.34 12.67 3.58
C LEU A 44 19.55 14.20 3.71
N ASP A 45 19.77 14.87 2.58
CA ASP A 45 19.86 16.33 2.47
C ASP A 45 18.49 17.04 2.54
N GLY A 46 17.40 16.28 2.71
CA GLY A 46 16.03 16.79 2.74
C GLY A 46 15.51 17.26 1.38
N LYS A 47 16.25 17.04 0.28
CA LYS A 47 15.82 17.43 -1.06
C LYS A 47 15.08 16.29 -1.74
N VAL A 48 14.02 16.64 -2.47
CA VAL A 48 13.31 15.67 -3.30
C VAL A 48 14.23 15.19 -4.44
N PHE A 49 14.27 13.88 -4.66
CA PHE A 49 15.04 13.28 -5.75
C PHE A 49 14.21 12.36 -6.66
N ALA A 50 13.05 11.90 -6.18
CA ALA A 50 12.12 11.10 -6.97
C ALA A 50 10.67 11.35 -6.54
N CYS A 51 9.75 10.98 -7.42
CA CYS A 51 8.33 10.89 -7.11
C CYS A 51 7.76 9.60 -7.70
N LEU A 52 6.89 8.91 -6.96
CA LEU A 52 6.04 7.87 -7.50
C LEU A 52 4.69 8.50 -7.82
N ILE A 53 4.35 8.51 -9.10
CA ILE A 53 3.15 9.14 -9.62
C ILE A 53 2.17 8.09 -10.16
N THR A 54 0.89 8.46 -10.22
CA THR A 54 -0.15 7.66 -10.87
C THR A 54 -0.69 8.45 -12.06
N ASN A 55 -0.63 7.89 -13.27
CA ASN A 55 -1.17 8.58 -14.45
C ASN A 55 -2.71 8.47 -14.53
N ARG A 56 -3.29 9.12 -15.55
CA ARG A 56 -4.74 9.08 -15.81
C ARG A 56 -5.30 7.69 -16.08
N HIS A 57 -4.45 6.74 -16.45
CA HIS A 57 -4.81 5.34 -16.72
C HIS A 57 -4.66 4.45 -15.47
N GLY A 58 -4.21 5.02 -14.33
CA GLY A 58 -3.99 4.28 -13.09
C GLY A 58 -2.64 3.59 -13.00
N GLU A 59 -1.76 3.76 -13.99
CA GLU A 59 -0.41 3.19 -13.99
C GLU A 59 0.50 3.98 -13.05
N ARG A 60 1.34 3.24 -12.33
CA ARG A 60 2.23 3.77 -11.30
C ARG A 60 3.67 3.58 -11.70
N PHE A 61 4.46 4.65 -11.64
CA PHE A 61 5.86 4.60 -12.02
C PHE A 61 6.66 5.68 -11.30
N PHE A 62 7.97 5.49 -11.28
CA PHE A 62 8.91 6.43 -10.68
C PHE A 62 9.35 7.48 -11.70
N VAL A 63 9.50 8.70 -11.22
CA VAL A 63 10.07 9.81 -11.99
C VAL A 63 11.16 10.49 -11.18
N THR A 64 12.22 10.94 -11.86
CA THR A 64 13.18 11.84 -11.23
C THR A 64 12.50 13.17 -10.92
N ALA A 65 12.69 13.64 -9.70
CA ALA A 65 12.19 14.93 -9.23
C ALA A 65 13.36 15.77 -8.72
N THR A 66 13.33 17.08 -8.92
CA THR A 66 14.39 17.98 -8.46
C THR A 66 13.79 19.29 -7.97
N ALA A 67 14.19 19.71 -6.77
CA ALA A 67 13.83 21.02 -6.25
C ALA A 67 14.55 22.14 -7.01
N ARG A 68 13.80 23.13 -7.46
CA ARG A 68 14.26 24.39 -8.06
C ARG A 68 13.65 25.57 -7.30
N VAL A 69 14.13 26.79 -7.58
CA VAL A 69 13.61 28.02 -6.95
C VAL A 69 12.10 28.19 -7.16
N GLU A 70 11.61 27.82 -8.33
CA GLU A 70 10.19 27.95 -8.73
C GLU A 70 9.31 26.77 -8.28
N GLY A 71 9.90 25.70 -7.71
CA GLY A 71 9.16 24.51 -7.29
C GLY A 71 9.85 23.21 -7.64
N ILE A 72 9.08 22.12 -7.73
CA ILE A 72 9.60 20.79 -8.05
C ILE A 72 9.45 20.55 -9.55
N PHE A 73 10.56 20.26 -10.20
CA PHE A 73 10.59 19.84 -11.60
C PHE A 73 10.59 18.31 -11.68
N PHE A 74 9.76 17.75 -12.57
CA PHE A 74 9.65 16.31 -12.80
C PHE A 74 10.15 15.94 -14.19
N MET A 75 10.88 14.84 -14.28
CA MET A 75 11.21 14.19 -15.55
C MET A 75 10.14 13.16 -15.89
N HIS A 76 10.02 12.75 -17.15
CA HIS A 76 9.09 11.68 -17.55
C HIS A 76 9.57 10.27 -17.17
N SER A 77 10.82 10.13 -16.73
CA SER A 77 11.44 8.87 -16.32
C SER A 77 12.40 9.09 -15.16
N THR A 78 12.94 8.01 -14.63
CA THR A 78 14.13 8.06 -13.77
C THR A 78 15.39 8.29 -14.60
N CYS A 79 16.39 8.94 -14.00
CA CYS A 79 17.76 8.92 -14.47
C CYS A 79 18.58 7.92 -13.65
N THR A 80 19.75 7.51 -14.15
CA THR A 80 20.62 6.50 -13.52
C THR A 80 20.94 6.79 -12.04
N ILE A 81 21.12 8.08 -11.69
CA ILE A 81 21.38 8.47 -10.30
C ILE A 81 20.15 8.23 -9.42
N THR A 82 18.95 8.58 -9.91
CA THR A 82 17.69 8.33 -9.20
C THR A 82 17.42 6.83 -9.06
N GLU A 83 17.66 6.04 -10.10
CA GLU A 83 17.50 4.58 -10.06
C GLU A 83 18.39 3.97 -8.98
N LYS A 84 19.66 4.38 -8.92
CA LYS A 84 20.58 3.93 -7.88
C LYS A 84 20.07 4.27 -6.48
N LYS A 85 19.58 5.50 -6.28
CA LYS A 85 19.03 5.95 -4.98
C LYS A 85 17.73 5.23 -4.59
N LEU A 86 16.91 4.83 -5.57
CA LEU A 86 15.69 4.06 -5.32
C LEU A 86 15.94 2.55 -5.26
N GLY A 87 17.15 2.07 -5.55
CA GLY A 87 17.44 0.64 -5.68
C GLY A 87 16.82 -0.01 -6.92
N LEU A 88 16.53 0.78 -7.97
CA LEU A 88 15.93 0.32 -9.23
C LEU A 88 16.98 -0.17 -10.25
N THR A 89 18.27 -0.03 -9.96
CA THR A 89 19.33 -0.39 -10.91
C THR A 89 19.24 -1.86 -11.31
N GLY A 90 19.05 -2.12 -12.60
CA GLY A 90 18.94 -3.47 -13.16
C GLY A 90 17.57 -4.12 -13.04
N LEU A 91 16.57 -3.44 -12.45
CA LEU A 91 15.19 -3.92 -12.47
C LEU A 91 14.60 -3.77 -13.88
N GLY A 92 13.97 -4.83 -14.37
CA GLY A 92 13.20 -4.78 -15.60
C GLY A 92 11.92 -3.96 -15.41
N HIS A 93 11.43 -3.37 -16.50
CA HIS A 93 10.27 -2.47 -16.47
C HIS A 93 9.03 -3.05 -15.75
N ARG A 94 8.72 -4.32 -15.96
CA ARG A 94 7.60 -4.98 -15.29
C ARG A 94 7.78 -5.02 -13.76
N ALA A 95 8.97 -5.40 -13.30
CA ALA A 95 9.26 -5.48 -11.87
C ALA A 95 9.24 -4.10 -11.20
N GLU A 96 9.65 -3.05 -11.93
CA GLU A 96 9.52 -1.66 -11.48
C GLU A 96 8.05 -1.25 -11.30
N LEU A 97 7.17 -1.56 -12.27
CA LEU A 97 5.74 -1.27 -12.17
C LEU A 97 5.06 -2.05 -11.03
N GLU A 98 5.45 -3.30 -10.84
CA GLU A 98 4.98 -4.13 -9.72
C GLU A 98 5.42 -3.55 -8.37
N LEU A 99 6.67 -3.09 -8.26
CA LEU A 99 7.19 -2.41 -7.07
C LEU A 99 6.47 -1.07 -6.81
N ALA A 100 6.27 -0.25 -7.84
CA ALA A 100 5.53 1.00 -7.69
C ALA A 100 4.08 0.73 -7.22
N SER A 101 3.46 -0.33 -7.74
CA SER A 101 2.12 -0.73 -7.36
C SER A 101 2.05 -1.24 -5.92
N SER A 102 3.02 -2.06 -5.50
CA SER A 102 3.05 -2.62 -4.15
C SER A 102 3.25 -1.54 -3.08
N ILE A 103 4.13 -0.55 -3.32
CA ILE A 103 4.34 0.57 -2.40
C ILE A 103 3.04 1.35 -2.18
N VAL A 104 2.32 1.69 -3.25
CA VAL A 104 1.07 2.45 -3.10
C VAL A 104 0.00 1.61 -2.43
N ASP A 105 -0.09 0.33 -2.77
CA ASP A 105 -1.07 -0.58 -2.17
C ASP A 105 -0.84 -0.76 -0.68
N GLU A 106 0.41 -0.94 -0.25
CA GLU A 106 0.75 -1.01 1.16
C GLU A 106 0.35 0.27 1.92
N LEU A 107 0.62 1.44 1.34
CA LEU A 107 0.27 2.71 1.97
C LEU A 107 -1.24 2.94 2.03
N ASP A 108 -1.96 2.57 0.97
CA ASP A 108 -3.42 2.66 0.91
C ASP A 108 -4.06 1.67 1.90
N THR A 109 -3.56 0.44 1.99
CA THR A 109 -4.02 -0.57 2.95
C THR A 109 -3.80 -0.11 4.38
N ARG A 110 -2.62 0.43 4.72
CA ARG A 110 -2.38 0.99 6.06
C ARG A 110 -3.36 2.11 6.39
N LYS A 111 -3.59 3.05 5.46
CA LYS A 111 -4.55 4.15 5.65
C LYS A 111 -5.98 3.63 5.83
N ALA A 112 -6.39 2.62 5.07
CA ALA A 112 -7.71 2.01 5.22
C ALA A 112 -7.85 1.35 6.59
N ASN A 113 -6.87 0.55 7.01
CA ASN A 113 -6.85 -0.07 8.33
C ASN A 113 -6.89 0.95 9.47
N ASP A 114 -6.09 2.02 9.40
CA ASP A 114 -6.12 3.11 10.38
C ASP A 114 -7.50 3.78 10.43
N THR A 115 -8.17 3.89 9.29
CA THR A 115 -9.53 4.47 9.18
C THR A 115 -10.56 3.56 9.84
N LEU A 116 -10.52 2.25 9.55
CA LEU A 116 -11.39 1.27 10.18
C LEU A 116 -11.18 1.24 11.69
N LEU A 117 -9.92 1.20 12.15
CA LEU A 117 -9.58 1.18 13.57
C LEU A 117 -10.10 2.42 14.30
N LYS A 118 -9.96 3.61 13.72
CA LYS A 118 -10.51 4.86 14.28
C LYS A 118 -12.04 4.86 14.39
N LEU A 119 -12.71 4.07 13.56
CA LEU A 119 -14.16 3.90 13.55
C LEU A 119 -14.61 2.67 14.36
N GLY A 120 -13.68 1.96 15.01
CA GLY A 120 -13.98 0.78 15.82
C GLY A 120 -14.35 -0.47 15.02
N LEU A 121 -13.90 -0.54 13.75
CA LEU A 121 -14.21 -1.64 12.85
C LEU A 121 -12.98 -2.48 12.52
N SER A 122 -13.22 -3.76 12.21
CA SER A 122 -12.21 -4.70 11.72
C SER A 122 -12.35 -4.95 10.22
N PHE A 123 -11.27 -5.47 9.62
CA PHE A 123 -11.32 -5.95 8.24
C PHE A 123 -12.24 -7.16 8.08
N ASP A 124 -12.41 -8.00 9.11
CA ASP A 124 -13.32 -9.14 9.06
C ASP A 124 -14.78 -8.70 8.89
N GLN A 125 -15.18 -7.54 9.44
CA GLN A 125 -16.52 -6.99 9.20
C GLN A 125 -16.71 -6.56 7.74
N TYR A 126 -15.64 -6.11 7.07
CA TYR A 126 -15.67 -5.85 5.63
C TYR A 126 -15.81 -7.16 4.84
N VAL A 127 -15.14 -8.23 5.26
CA VAL A 127 -15.28 -9.57 4.64
C VAL A 127 -16.70 -10.13 4.82
N ALA A 128 -17.28 -9.98 6.01
CA ALA A 128 -18.66 -10.37 6.29
C ALA A 128 -19.63 -9.63 5.35
N MET A 129 -19.47 -8.32 5.20
CA MET A 129 -20.21 -7.52 4.21
C MET A 129 -19.99 -8.06 2.79
N ALA A 130 -18.75 -8.30 2.39
CA ALA A 130 -18.43 -8.88 1.07
C ALA A 130 -19.08 -10.25 0.81
N ASN A 131 -19.43 -10.97 1.88
CA ASN A 131 -20.15 -12.25 1.87
C ASN A 131 -21.65 -12.11 2.10
N ARG A 132 -22.21 -10.90 1.94
CA ARG A 132 -23.65 -10.59 2.02
C ARG A 132 -24.25 -10.76 3.40
N GLU A 133 -23.43 -10.70 4.45
CA GLU A 133 -23.93 -10.64 5.82
C GLU A 133 -24.53 -9.27 6.12
N THR A 134 -25.55 -9.26 6.99
CA THR A 134 -26.25 -8.04 7.40
C THR A 134 -25.24 -7.03 7.97
N THR A 135 -25.12 -5.89 7.31
CA THR A 135 -24.15 -4.84 7.63
C THR A 135 -24.88 -3.57 7.98
N THR A 136 -24.49 -2.90 9.08
CA THR A 136 -25.17 -1.66 9.49
C THR A 136 -24.79 -0.49 8.58
N PRO A 137 -25.65 0.54 8.45
CA PRO A 137 -25.34 1.75 7.67
C PRO A 137 -24.03 2.43 8.10
N GLU A 138 -23.69 2.37 9.39
CA GLU A 138 -22.44 2.93 9.92
C GLU A 138 -21.22 2.16 9.42
N CYS A 139 -21.30 0.83 9.34
CA CYS A 139 -20.23 -0.02 8.79
C CYS A 139 -20.05 0.26 7.29
N LEU A 140 -21.15 0.35 6.54
CA LEU A 140 -21.15 0.69 5.12
C LEU A 140 -20.50 2.05 4.85
N ALA A 141 -20.89 3.08 5.61
CA ALA A 141 -20.29 4.40 5.52
C ALA A 141 -18.79 4.38 5.87
N ALA A 142 -18.37 3.55 6.83
CA ALA A 142 -16.98 3.41 7.20
C ALA A 142 -16.14 2.69 6.13
N PHE A 143 -16.66 1.63 5.50
CA PHE A 143 -15.97 0.93 4.40
C PHE A 143 -15.79 1.85 3.19
N HIS A 144 -16.83 2.62 2.85
CA HIS A 144 -16.73 3.64 1.81
C HIS A 144 -15.72 4.74 2.18
N LYS A 145 -15.74 5.24 3.42
CA LYS A 145 -14.77 6.24 3.92
C LYS A 145 -13.33 5.72 3.94
N ALA A 146 -13.14 4.43 4.20
CA ALA A 146 -11.84 3.76 4.12
C ALA A 146 -11.40 3.50 2.67
N GLY A 147 -12.25 3.76 1.68
CA GLY A 147 -11.98 3.57 0.26
C GLY A 147 -12.05 2.11 -0.18
N LEU A 148 -12.77 1.25 0.55
CA LEU A 148 -12.89 -0.18 0.25
C LEU A 148 -14.04 -0.47 -0.72
N THR A 149 -15.07 0.38 -0.76
CA THR A 149 -16.21 0.26 -1.68
C THR A 149 -16.29 1.48 -2.61
N THR A 150 -16.78 1.28 -3.82
CA THR A 150 -17.00 2.37 -4.80
C THR A 150 -18.25 3.18 -4.47
N GLU A 151 -19.22 2.55 -3.80
CA GLU A 151 -20.48 3.16 -3.39
C GLU A 151 -20.79 2.87 -1.92
N LEU A 152 -21.73 3.64 -1.36
CA LEU A 152 -22.12 3.53 0.04
C LEU A 152 -22.77 2.19 0.35
N GLN A 153 -23.63 1.64 -0.52
CA GLN A 153 -24.27 0.36 -0.23
C GLN A 153 -23.29 -0.83 -0.20
N GLY A 154 -22.12 -0.71 -0.82
CA GLY A 154 -21.06 -1.73 -0.83
C GLY A 154 -21.37 -3.00 -1.63
N ILE A 155 -22.64 -3.35 -1.81
CA ILE A 155 -23.13 -4.50 -2.57
C ILE A 155 -24.32 -4.05 -3.41
N GLU A 156 -24.44 -4.54 -4.65
CA GLU A 156 -25.64 -4.39 -5.48
C GLU A 156 -26.77 -5.32 -5.04
N ASP A 157 -27.99 -5.08 -5.53
CA ASP A 157 -29.18 -5.88 -5.21
C ASP A 157 -29.06 -7.35 -5.67
N ASP A 158 -28.25 -7.63 -6.69
CA ASP A 158 -27.94 -8.98 -7.17
C ASP A 158 -26.84 -9.69 -6.33
N GLY A 159 -26.32 -9.00 -5.33
CA GLY A 159 -25.27 -9.46 -4.44
C GLY A 159 -23.85 -9.31 -4.99
N TYR A 160 -23.63 -8.50 -6.03
CA TYR A 160 -22.31 -8.15 -6.53
C TYR A 160 -21.58 -7.18 -5.59
N LEU A 161 -20.33 -7.49 -5.24
CA LEU A 161 -19.50 -6.65 -4.37
C LEU A 161 -18.97 -5.43 -5.15
N LEU A 162 -19.37 -4.24 -4.73
CA LEU A 162 -18.90 -2.94 -5.22
C LEU A 162 -17.56 -2.55 -4.58
N ALA A 163 -16.58 -3.45 -4.62
CA ALA A 163 -15.25 -3.19 -4.08
C ALA A 163 -14.46 -2.23 -4.99
N THR A 164 -13.68 -1.34 -4.38
CA THR A 164 -12.62 -0.64 -5.11
C THR A 164 -11.47 -1.59 -5.44
N ARG A 165 -10.50 -1.11 -6.22
CA ARG A 165 -9.23 -1.81 -6.41
C ARG A 165 -8.55 -2.12 -5.06
N LEU A 166 -8.57 -1.17 -4.11
CA LEU A 166 -8.00 -1.36 -2.77
C LEU A 166 -8.73 -2.45 -1.98
N GLY A 167 -10.07 -2.45 -1.99
CA GLY A 167 -10.87 -3.48 -1.33
C GLY A 167 -10.51 -4.89 -1.82
N ARG A 168 -10.40 -5.06 -3.14
CA ARG A 168 -9.94 -6.32 -3.76
C ARG A 168 -8.50 -6.67 -3.40
N THR A 169 -7.58 -5.71 -3.46
CA THR A 169 -6.17 -5.94 -3.07
C THR A 169 -6.08 -6.42 -1.62
N MET A 170 -6.84 -5.82 -0.70
CA MET A 170 -6.85 -6.23 0.71
C MET A 170 -7.43 -7.63 0.90
N LEU A 171 -8.50 -7.99 0.19
CA LEU A 171 -9.06 -9.34 0.21
C LEU A 171 -8.04 -10.38 -0.23
N HIS A 172 -7.39 -10.15 -1.38
CA HIS A 172 -6.36 -11.05 -1.89
C HIS A 172 -5.13 -11.14 -0.97
N ALA A 173 -4.67 -10.01 -0.42
CA ALA A 173 -3.56 -9.99 0.54
C ALA A 173 -3.89 -10.75 1.84
N ALA A 174 -5.16 -10.78 2.25
CA ALA A 174 -5.64 -11.57 3.37
C ALA A 174 -5.93 -13.05 3.02
N GLY A 175 -5.64 -13.46 1.77
CA GLY A 175 -5.78 -14.84 1.29
C GLY A 175 -7.18 -15.20 0.78
N TYR A 176 -8.08 -14.23 0.61
CA TYR A 176 -9.42 -14.48 0.08
C TYR A 176 -9.43 -14.56 -1.45
N GLN A 177 -10.25 -15.47 -1.96
CA GLN A 177 -10.56 -15.62 -3.38
C GLN A 177 -12.08 -15.63 -3.56
N ASN A 178 -12.56 -15.08 -4.68
CA ASN A 178 -13.97 -15.12 -5.01
C ASN A 178 -14.30 -16.50 -5.62
N ALA A 179 -15.17 -17.25 -4.94
CA ALA A 179 -15.74 -18.50 -5.41
C ALA A 179 -17.26 -18.34 -5.48
N SER A 180 -17.80 -18.27 -6.70
CA SER A 180 -19.25 -18.17 -6.98
C SER A 180 -19.95 -17.03 -6.23
N GLY A 181 -19.31 -15.86 -6.12
CA GLY A 181 -19.90 -14.70 -5.46
C GLY A 181 -19.66 -14.61 -3.95
N THR A 182 -18.90 -15.54 -3.38
CA THR A 182 -18.47 -15.52 -1.96
C THR A 182 -16.95 -15.45 -1.87
N TRP A 183 -16.44 -14.63 -0.96
CA TRP A 183 -15.02 -14.51 -0.64
C TRP A 183 -14.64 -15.55 0.40
N VAL A 184 -13.95 -16.59 -0.06
CA VAL A 184 -13.49 -17.71 0.76
C VAL A 184 -11.98 -17.62 0.97
N LYS A 185 -11.53 -17.97 2.17
CA LYS A 185 -10.10 -18.00 2.47
C LYS A 185 -9.48 -19.20 1.76
N SER A 186 -8.50 -18.95 0.91
CA SER A 186 -7.77 -20.01 0.22
C SER A 186 -7.10 -20.90 1.28
N PRO A 187 -7.15 -22.24 1.14
CA PRO A 187 -6.37 -23.11 2.00
C PRO A 187 -4.90 -22.69 1.90
N VAL A 188 -4.25 -22.50 3.05
CA VAL A 188 -2.82 -22.20 3.11
C VAL A 188 -2.12 -23.34 2.36
N GLN A 189 -1.48 -23.04 1.24
CA GLN A 189 -0.52 -23.97 0.66
C GLN A 189 0.60 -24.12 1.69
N VAL A 190 0.53 -25.18 2.48
CA VAL A 190 1.66 -25.64 3.27
C VAL A 190 2.72 -25.99 2.23
N ALA A 191 3.74 -25.15 2.10
CA ALA A 191 4.87 -25.43 1.24
C ALA A 191 5.44 -26.80 1.64
N ALA A 192 5.40 -27.74 0.71
CA ALA A 192 6.01 -29.06 0.83
C ALA A 192 7.51 -28.97 0.56
#